data_AF-X0Y970-F1
#
_entry.id   AF-X0Y970-F1
#
_cell.length_a   1.000
_cell.length_b   1.000
_cell.length_c   1.000
_cell.angle_alpha   90.00
_cell.angle_beta   90.00
_cell.angle_gamma   90.00
#
_symmetry.space_group_name_H-M   'P 1'
#
loop_
_entity.id
_entity.type
_entity.pdbx_description
1 polymer ?
#
loop_
_entity_poly.entity_id
_entity_poly.type
_entity_poly.pdbx_seq_one_letter_code
_entity_poly.pdbx_strand_id
1 'polypeptide(L)'
;SRACTYCRATQVRGAPRSKPVDAAVAEADTLTISGFPEIVLTGIDLAQYTPSDGTLTDVTRRILATDGLLRLRIASVNPSGLTEALIEVFAEDERACPHFHVPLQSGDDRILQRM
;
A
#
# COMPACT_ATOMS: atom_id res chain seq x y z
N SER A 1 -14.59 -3.93 -3.16
CA SER A 1 -15.21 -2.60 -3.01
C SER A 1 -15.69 -2.46 -1.59
N ARG A 2 -14.98 -1.67 -0.78
CA ARG A 2 -15.56 -1.19 0.48
C ARG A 2 -16.42 0.00 0.15
N ALA A 3 -17.73 -0.16 0.31
CA ALA A 3 -18.68 0.92 0.12
C ALA A 3 -18.42 1.94 1.24
N CYS A 4 -17.94 3.11 0.86
CA CYS A 4 -17.76 4.24 1.74
C CYS A 4 -18.75 5.29 1.26
N THR A 5 -19.75 5.60 2.09
CA THR A 5 -20.93 6.41 1.73
C THR A 5 -20.62 7.81 1.20
N TYR A 6 -19.46 8.38 1.54
CA TYR A 6 -19.01 9.68 1.03
C TYR A 6 -17.97 9.59 -0.09
N CYS A 7 -17.33 8.44 -0.29
CA CYS A 7 -16.25 8.29 -1.26
C CYS A 7 -16.79 8.04 -2.67
N ARG A 8 -16.45 8.93 -3.62
CA ARG A 8 -16.80 8.78 -5.04
C ARG A 8 -15.71 8.14 -5.89
N ALA A 9 -14.62 7.64 -5.28
CA ALA A 9 -13.46 7.16 -6.02
C ALA A 9 -13.79 6.02 -6.99
N THR A 10 -14.63 5.06 -6.60
CA THR A 10 -15.06 3.95 -7.47
C THR A 10 -15.91 4.42 -8.65
N GLN A 11 -16.75 5.44 -8.45
CA GLN A 11 -17.56 6.04 -9.52
C GLN A 11 -16.69 6.74 -10.56
N VAL A 12 -15.61 7.40 -10.12
CA VAL A 12 -14.73 8.21 -11.00
C VAL A 12 -13.60 7.37 -11.62
N ARG A 13 -13.06 6.38 -10.89
CA ARG A 13 -11.89 5.60 -11.29
C ARG A 13 -12.21 4.17 -11.76
N GLY A 14 -13.47 3.76 -11.61
CA GLY A 14 -13.96 2.44 -12.00
C GLY A 14 -13.63 1.34 -10.98
N ALA A 15 -13.69 0.09 -11.44
CA ALA A 15 -13.41 -1.07 -10.62
C ALA A 15 -11.96 -1.08 -10.11
N PRO A 16 -11.72 -1.56 -8.87
CA PRO A 16 -10.37 -1.75 -8.35
C PRO A 16 -9.52 -2.61 -9.28
N ARG A 17 -8.27 -2.21 -9.46
CA ARG A 17 -7.26 -2.90 -10.26
C ARG A 17 -5.93 -2.81 -9.54
N SER A 18 -5.20 -3.91 -9.52
CA SER A 18 -3.90 -4.03 -8.85
C SER A 18 -2.83 -4.22 -9.91
N LYS A 19 -1.74 -3.46 -9.81
CA LYS A 19 -0.53 -3.72 -10.59
C LYS A 19 0.05 -5.07 -10.15
N PRO A 20 0.40 -6.00 -11.06
CA PRO A 20 1.09 -7.23 -10.69
C PRO A 20 2.35 -6.93 -9.87
N VAL A 21 2.70 -7.83 -8.94
CA VAL A 21 3.87 -7.68 -8.08
C VAL A 21 5.13 -7.57 -8.92
N ASP A 22 5.29 -8.45 -9.93
CA ASP A 22 6.45 -8.42 -10.83
C ASP A 22 6.61 -7.09 -11.55
N ALA A 23 5.50 -6.53 -12.02
CA ALA A 23 5.50 -5.24 -12.72
C ALA A 23 5.85 -4.07 -11.78
N ALA A 24 5.40 -4.13 -10.52
CA ALA A 24 5.74 -3.11 -9.52
C ALA A 24 7.22 -3.15 -9.11
N VAL A 25 7.80 -4.35 -9.01
CA VAL A 25 9.23 -4.54 -8.71
C VAL A 25 10.10 -4.05 -9.87
N ALA A 26 9.76 -4.40 -11.11
CA ALA A 26 10.50 -3.92 -12.28
C ALA A 26 10.49 -2.38 -12.41
N GLU A 27 9.38 -1.74 -12.04
CA GLU A 27 9.30 -0.28 -11.96
C GLU A 27 10.14 0.28 -10.81
N ALA A 28 10.14 -0.36 -9.64
CA ALA A 28 11.00 0.01 -8.52
C ALA A 28 12.49 -0.04 -8.88
N ASP A 29 12.92 -1.11 -9.56
CA ASP A 29 14.29 -1.24 -10.05
C ASP A 29 14.64 -0.12 -11.02
N THR A 30 13.75 0.17 -11.97
CA THR A 30 13.93 1.24 -12.96
C THR A 30 14.06 2.61 -12.29
N LEU A 31 13.22 2.91 -11.29
CA LEU A 31 13.27 4.16 -10.55
C LEU A 31 14.56 4.27 -9.73
N THR A 32 14.98 3.19 -9.09
CA THR A 32 16.18 3.18 -8.27
C THR A 32 17.45 3.35 -9.12
N ILE A 33 17.54 2.67 -10.27
CA ILE A 33 18.60 2.86 -11.27
C ILE A 33 18.65 4.30 -11.78
N SER A 34 17.49 4.95 -11.89
CA SER A 34 17.37 6.36 -12.31
C SER A 34 17.77 7.35 -11.20
N GLY A 35 18.19 6.87 -10.04
CA GLY A 35 18.68 7.69 -8.92
C GLY A 35 17.58 8.19 -7.98
N PHE A 36 16.36 7.62 -8.03
CA PHE A 36 15.30 7.96 -7.07
C PHE A 36 15.52 7.19 -5.75
N PRO A 37 15.76 7.86 -4.62
CA PRO A 37 16.17 7.21 -3.37
C PRO A 37 15.02 6.67 -2.52
N GLU A 38 13.78 7.14 -2.75
CA GLU A 38 12.59 6.74 -2.01
C GLU A 38 11.51 6.24 -2.96
N ILE A 39 10.93 5.09 -2.61
CA ILE A 39 9.74 4.54 -3.28
C ILE A 39 8.56 4.66 -2.33
N VAL A 40 7.45 5.19 -2.83
CA VAL A 40 6.18 5.26 -2.10
C VAL A 40 5.17 4.35 -2.78
N LEU A 41 4.70 3.32 -2.09
CA LEU A 41 3.58 2.50 -2.52
C LEU A 41 2.30 3.33 -2.40
N THR A 42 1.61 3.52 -3.53
CA THR A 42 0.42 4.36 -3.61
C THR A 42 -0.74 3.61 -4.25
N GLY A 43 -1.96 4.04 -3.90
CA GLY A 43 -3.21 3.47 -4.38
C GLY A 43 -4.39 4.22 -3.78
N ILE A 44 -5.61 3.89 -4.21
CA ILE A 44 -6.84 4.42 -3.59
C ILE A 44 -6.97 3.88 -2.16
N ASP A 45 -6.76 2.57 -2.00
CA ASP A 45 -6.72 1.86 -0.73
C ASP A 45 -5.81 0.64 -0.91
N LEU A 46 -4.62 0.68 -0.29
CA LEU A 46 -3.65 -0.40 -0.43
C LEU A 46 -4.11 -1.70 0.25
N ALA A 47 -5.08 -1.64 1.18
CA ALA A 47 -5.68 -2.85 1.74
C ALA A 47 -6.48 -3.67 0.70
N GLN A 48 -6.82 -3.05 -0.45
CA GLN A 48 -7.47 -3.72 -1.58
C GLN A 48 -6.48 -4.15 -2.67
N TYR A 49 -5.17 -4.11 -2.39
CA TYR A 49 -4.15 -4.62 -3.30
C TYR A 49 -4.18 -6.15 -3.35
N THR A 50 -4.85 -6.67 -4.38
CA THR A 50 -5.02 -8.10 -4.66
C THR A 50 -4.66 -8.41 -6.11
N PRO A 51 -3.37 -8.35 -6.49
CA PRO A 51 -2.93 -8.80 -7.80
C PRO A 51 -3.06 -10.33 -7.92
N SER A 52 -2.85 -10.87 -9.12
CA SER A 52 -2.90 -12.32 -9.35
C SER A 52 -1.68 -13.08 -8.81
N ASP A 53 -0.59 -12.38 -8.52
CA ASP A 53 0.75 -12.92 -8.25
C ASP A 53 1.29 -12.59 -6.85
N GLY A 54 0.43 -12.14 -5.92
CA GLY A 54 0.83 -11.95 -4.53
C GLY A 54 -0.06 -10.99 -3.72
N THR A 55 0.52 -10.48 -2.63
CA THR A 55 -0.14 -9.61 -1.65
C THR A 55 0.61 -8.28 -1.47
N LEU A 56 0.04 -7.38 -0.67
CA LEU A 56 0.71 -6.13 -0.28
C LEU A 56 2.03 -6.39 0.47
N THR A 57 2.06 -7.41 1.32
CA THR A 57 3.27 -7.82 2.04
C THR A 57 4.33 -8.34 1.06
N ASP A 58 3.93 -9.14 0.06
CA ASP A 58 4.87 -9.70 -0.93
C ASP A 58 5.52 -8.61 -1.78
N VAL A 59 4.72 -7.66 -2.30
CA VAL A 59 5.28 -6.54 -3.08
C VAL A 59 6.17 -5.64 -2.24
N THR A 60 5.81 -5.41 -0.97
CA THR A 60 6.63 -4.62 -0.04
C THR A 60 8.00 -5.26 0.17
N ARG A 61 8.04 -6.56 0.51
CA ARG A 61 9.30 -7.30 0.70
C ARG A 61 10.15 -7.32 -0.57
N ARG A 62 9.52 -7.53 -1.73
CA ARG A 62 10.25 -7.60 -3.00
C ARG A 62 10.83 -6.26 -3.43
N ILE A 63 10.12 -5.16 -3.19
CA ILE A 63 10.66 -3.82 -3.47
C ILE A 63 11.78 -3.47 -2.47
N LEU A 64 11.68 -3.89 -1.21
CA LEU A 64 12.80 -3.74 -0.27
C LEU A 64 14.05 -4.53 -0.72
N ALA A 65 13.90 -5.58 -1.53
CA ALA A 65 15.03 -6.30 -2.11
C ALA A 65 15.67 -5.60 -3.32
N THR A 66 15.12 -4.48 -3.80
CA THR A 66 15.71 -3.69 -4.89
C THR A 66 17.03 -3.04 -4.45
N ASP A 67 18.08 -3.25 -5.24
CA ASP A 67 19.40 -2.68 -5.00
C ASP A 67 19.39 -1.16 -5.13
N GLY A 68 20.01 -0.48 -4.18
CA GLY A 68 20.12 0.99 -4.15
C GLY A 68 18.92 1.71 -3.54
N LEU A 69 17.86 0.99 -3.15
CA LEU A 69 16.72 1.59 -2.47
C LEU A 69 17.12 2.07 -1.07
N LEU A 70 16.91 3.35 -0.77
CA LEU A 70 17.23 3.90 0.55
C LEU A 70 16.02 3.99 1.46
N ARG A 71 14.82 4.19 0.91
CA ARG A 71 13.60 4.37 1.70
C ARG A 71 12.38 3.78 0.98
N LEU A 72 11.52 3.12 1.75
CA LEU A 72 10.20 2.67 1.32
C LEU A 72 9.12 3.23 2.24
N ARG A 73 8.02 3.73 1.67
CA ARG A 73 6.85 4.19 2.42
C ARG A 73 5.57 3.61 1.85
N ILE A 74 4.60 3.37 2.72
CA ILE A 74 3.22 3.07 2.35
C ILE A 74 2.34 4.31 2.55
N ALA A 75 1.56 4.64 1.51
CA ALA A 75 0.54 5.68 1.56
C ALA A 75 -0.77 5.14 2.17
N SER A 76 -1.92 5.61 1.67
CA SER A 76 -3.24 5.31 2.24
C SER A 76 -3.54 3.81 2.28
N VAL A 77 -3.65 3.26 3.48
CA VAL A 77 -3.99 1.86 3.75
C VAL A 77 -5.11 1.80 4.77
N ASN A 78 -6.24 1.17 4.44
CA ASN A 78 -7.28 0.92 5.43
C ASN A 78 -6.74 0.01 6.57
N PRO A 79 -7.18 0.20 7.83
CA PRO A 79 -6.76 -0.64 8.97
C PRO A 79 -6.73 -2.15 8.70
N SER A 80 -7.66 -2.69 7.93
CA SER A 80 -7.69 -4.14 7.64
C SER A 80 -6.55 -4.65 6.76
N GLY A 81 -5.82 -3.75 6.07
CA GLY A 81 -4.67 -4.10 5.26
C GLY A 81 -3.37 -4.15 6.06
N LEU A 82 -3.39 -3.69 7.32
CA LEU A 82 -2.26 -3.77 8.24
C LEU A 82 -2.24 -5.15 8.89
N THR A 83 -1.81 -6.15 8.12
CA THR A 83 -1.61 -7.50 8.63
C THR A 83 -0.35 -7.54 9.50
N GLU A 84 -0.28 -8.49 10.43
CA GLU A 84 0.91 -8.70 11.26
C GLU A 84 2.17 -8.84 10.40
N ALA A 85 2.09 -9.66 9.34
CA ALA A 85 3.20 -9.87 8.41
C ALA A 85 3.65 -8.60 7.69
N LEU A 86 2.76 -7.63 7.43
CA LEU A 86 3.15 -6.33 6.87
C LEU A 86 3.82 -5.46 7.95
N ILE A 87 3.29 -5.47 9.17
CA ILE A 87 3.84 -4.71 10.29
C ILE A 87 5.26 -5.20 10.61
N GLU A 88 5.47 -6.52 10.65
CA GLU A 88 6.80 -7.14 10.85
C GLU A 88 7.82 -6.65 9.82
N VAL A 89 7.45 -6.57 8.53
CA VAL A 89 8.34 -6.04 7.48
C VAL A 89 8.79 -4.62 7.76
N PHE A 90 7.89 -3.77 8.25
CA PHE A 90 8.19 -2.38 8.61
C PHE A 90 8.96 -2.25 9.93
N ALA A 91 8.88 -3.26 10.80
CA ALA A 91 9.61 -3.30 12.05
C ALA A 91 11.06 -3.80 11.87
N GLU A 92 11.30 -4.69 10.90
CA GLU A 92 12.58 -5.38 10.70
C GLU A 92 13.53 -4.69 9.71
N ASP A 93 13.03 -3.97 8.71
CA ASP A 93 13.86 -3.30 7.70
C ASP A 93 13.91 -1.79 7.93
N GLU A 94 15.10 -1.25 8.27
CA GLU A 94 15.29 0.19 8.55
C GLU A 94 14.94 1.11 7.37
N ARG A 95 14.94 0.58 6.13
CA ARG A 95 14.55 1.33 4.94
C ARG A 95 13.03 1.48 4.85
N ALA A 96 12.27 0.54 5.45
CA ALA A 96 10.82 0.65 5.57
C ALA A 96 10.49 1.71 6.63
N CYS A 97 9.99 2.86 6.18
CA CYS A 97 9.73 3.99 7.06
C CYS A 97 8.63 3.63 8.07
N PRO A 98 8.82 3.79 9.40
CA PRO A 98 7.84 3.47 10.43
C PRO A 98 6.70 4.51 10.44
N HIS A 99 5.94 4.54 9.36
CA HIS A 99 4.89 5.50 9.06
C HIS A 99 3.79 4.80 8.27
N PHE A 100 2.57 4.85 8.81
CA PHE A 100 1.38 4.38 8.14
C PHE A 100 0.36 5.51 8.02
N HIS A 101 -0.11 5.77 6.82
CA HIS A 101 -1.25 6.66 6.60
C HIS A 101 -2.55 5.85 6.70
N VAL A 102 -3.15 5.84 7.89
CA VAL A 102 -4.29 4.98 8.24
C VAL A 102 -5.55 5.83 8.50
N PRO A 103 -6.43 5.99 7.50
CA PRO A 103 -7.65 6.76 7.70
C PRO A 103 -8.72 5.91 8.40
N LEU A 104 -8.98 6.24 9.68
CA LEU A 104 -10.01 5.58 10.51
C LEU A 104 -11.45 6.00 10.15
N GLN A 105 -11.60 7.14 9.47
CA GLN A 105 -12.86 7.80 9.10
C GLN A 105 -13.67 8.35 10.28
N SER A 106 -13.87 7.57 11.35
CA SER A 106 -14.53 7.98 12.58
C SER A 106 -14.04 7.16 13.77
N GLY A 107 -14.14 7.71 14.98
CA GLY A 107 -13.92 6.99 16.25
C GLY A 107 -15.22 6.58 16.96
N ASP A 108 -16.37 6.74 16.32
CA ASP A 108 -17.70 6.39 16.85
C ASP A 108 -18.31 5.23 16.05
N ASP A 109 -18.64 4.13 16.75
CA ASP A 109 -19.18 2.91 16.14
C ASP A 109 -20.48 3.14 15.36
N ARG A 110 -21.37 4.01 15.86
CA ARG A 110 -22.63 4.33 15.19
C ARG A 110 -22.38 5.12 13.90
N ILE A 111 -21.37 5.98 13.90
CA ILE A 111 -20.96 6.69 12.69
C ILE A 111 -20.31 5.74 11.69
N LEU A 112 -19.40 4.85 12.13
CA LEU A 112 -18.77 3.86 11.25
C LEU A 112 -19.77 2.89 10.61
N GLN A 113 -20.80 2.46 11.35
CA GLN A 113 -21.88 1.62 10.80
C GLN A 113 -22.74 2.32 9.73
N ARG A 114 -22.78 3.65 9.77
CA ARG A 114 -23.48 4.48 8.77
C ARG A 114 -22.60 4.83 7.57
N MET A 115 -21.28 4.56 7.66
CA MET A 115 -20.32 4.82 6.59
C MET A 115 -20.27 3.71 5.55
#